data_AF-A0A8W8NEJ9-F1
#
_entry.id   AF-A0A8W8NEJ9-F1
#
_cell.length_a   1.000
_cell.length_b   1.000
_cell.length_c   1.000
_cell.angle_alpha   90.00
_cell.angle_beta   90.00
_cell.angle_gamma   90.00
#
_symmetry.space_group_name_H-M   'P 1'
#
loop_
_entity.id
_entity.type
_entity.pdbx_description
1 polymer ?
#
loop_
_entity_poly.entity_id
_entity_poly.type
_entity_poly.pdbx_seq_one_letter_code
_entity_poly.pdbx_strand_id
1 'polypeptide(L)'
;EMKKGYHKVSLRVHPDRVSPEEKEEATKKFQALGRVYSILSDENKRGVYDETGDVDDDESDVTRDRDWSDYWRLLFKKVSVDDIKTFEKDYKDSAEELDDLKSAYLENEGNMDDIIDTVLCATIDDEPRFTKILKGLIKKKEIPDFPAFSKEGKSKKNARKRKHEAEAEEAELEAKKLGLNGEGSLQALILKKQQSRGAAADDFFSQLEAKYSKPQKGGGKRKGKK
;
A
#
# COMPACT_ATOMS: atom_id res chain seq x y z
N GLU A 1 -13.55 15.49 22.71
CA GLU A 1 -13.22 16.81 23.29
C GLU A 1 -13.02 17.92 22.25
N MET A 2 -12.43 17.64 21.09
CA MET A 2 -12.24 18.59 19.98
C MET A 2 -13.48 19.40 19.59
N LYS A 3 -14.66 18.75 19.48
CA LYS A 3 -15.95 19.43 19.18
C LYS A 3 -16.32 20.51 20.20
N LYS A 4 -16.04 20.29 21.48
CA LYS A 4 -16.33 21.25 22.57
C LYS A 4 -15.37 22.44 22.53
N GLY A 5 -14.09 22.18 22.26
CA GLY A 5 -13.06 23.21 22.08
C GLY A 5 -13.34 24.10 20.86
N TYR A 6 -13.63 23.48 19.72
CA TYR A 6 -14.02 24.17 18.48
C TYR A 6 -15.23 25.08 18.70
N HIS A 7 -16.29 24.57 19.33
CA HIS A 7 -17.48 25.36 19.63
C HIS A 7 -17.17 26.58 20.52
N LYS A 8 -16.34 26.40 21.56
CA LYS A 8 -15.97 27.49 22.48
C LYS A 8 -15.15 28.59 21.81
N VAL A 9 -14.24 28.24 20.90
CA VAL A 9 -13.41 29.22 20.19
C VAL A 9 -14.16 29.85 19.01
N SER A 10 -14.99 29.07 18.31
CA SER A 10 -15.85 29.51 17.21
C SER A 10 -16.78 30.65 17.63
N LEU A 11 -17.38 30.55 18.82
CA LEU A 11 -18.22 31.62 19.39
C LEU A 11 -17.46 32.92 19.69
N ARG A 12 -16.14 32.90 19.83
CA ARG A 12 -15.31 34.09 20.09
C ARG A 12 -14.86 34.77 18.80
N VAL A 13 -14.70 34.01 17.72
CA VAL A 13 -14.19 34.49 16.43
C VAL A 13 -15.29 34.55 15.37
N HIS A 14 -16.56 34.44 15.75
CA HIS A 14 -17.68 34.48 14.81
C HIS A 14 -17.90 35.91 14.26
N PRO A 15 -17.96 36.10 12.93
CA PRO A 15 -18.06 37.43 12.32
C PRO A 15 -19.35 38.19 12.66
N ASP A 16 -20.40 37.48 13.10
CA ASP A 16 -21.67 38.06 13.56
C ASP A 16 -21.62 38.61 15.01
N ARG A 17 -20.53 38.39 15.75
CA ARG A 17 -20.39 38.77 17.16
C ARG A 17 -19.35 39.85 17.43
N VAL A 18 -18.67 40.33 16.38
CA VAL A 18 -17.62 41.35 16.46
C VAL A 18 -18.05 42.65 15.78
N SER A 19 -17.37 43.74 16.13
CA SER A 19 -17.62 45.05 15.54
C SER A 19 -17.34 45.04 14.02
N PRO A 20 -17.96 45.93 13.22
CA PRO A 20 -17.78 45.96 11.76
C PRO A 20 -16.32 46.10 11.32
N GLU A 21 -15.50 46.77 12.13
CA GLU A 21 -14.07 47.00 11.91
C GLU A 21 -13.22 45.72 12.10
N GLU A 22 -13.71 44.79 12.94
CA GLU A 22 -13.02 43.53 13.28
C GLU A 22 -13.55 42.32 12.48
N LYS A 23 -14.59 42.52 11.65
CA LYS A 23 -15.23 41.44 10.88
C LYS A 23 -14.29 40.71 9.95
N GLU A 24 -13.37 41.43 9.30
CA GLU A 24 -12.40 40.82 8.39
C GLU A 24 -11.42 39.92 9.14
N GLU A 25 -10.92 40.38 10.30
CA GLU A 25 -10.03 39.57 11.14
C GLU A 25 -10.74 38.35 11.75
N ALA A 26 -11.96 38.54 12.22
CA ALA A 26 -12.77 37.45 12.76
C ALA A 26 -13.05 36.39 11.69
N THR A 27 -13.33 36.81 10.45
CA THR A 27 -13.52 35.89 9.31
C THR A 27 -12.27 35.07 9.03
N LYS A 28 -11.08 35.70 8.98
CA LYS A 28 -9.80 34.99 8.80
C LYS A 28 -9.52 34.00 9.94
N LYS A 29 -9.73 34.42 11.19
CA LYS A 29 -9.56 33.57 12.38
C LYS A 29 -10.57 32.41 12.41
N PHE A 30 -11.79 32.64 11.95
CA PHE A 30 -12.84 31.62 11.85
C PHE A 30 -12.54 30.58 10.77
N GLN A 31 -12.06 31.02 9.60
CA GLN A 31 -11.60 30.13 8.52
C GLN A 31 -10.42 29.27 9.00
N ALA A 32 -9.41 29.88 9.64
CA ALA A 32 -8.28 29.15 10.23
C ALA A 32 -8.73 28.12 11.28
N LEU A 33 -9.67 28.49 12.15
CA LEU A 33 -10.25 27.57 13.14
C LEU A 33 -10.97 26.39 12.49
N GLY A 34 -11.71 26.63 11.40
CA GLY A 34 -12.35 25.58 10.60
C GLY A 34 -11.35 24.58 10.03
N ARG A 35 -10.22 25.08 9.50
CA ARG A 35 -9.12 24.25 8.96
C ARG A 35 -8.45 23.41 10.04
N VAL A 36 -8.09 24.03 11.16
CA VAL A 36 -7.52 23.33 12.33
C VAL A 36 -8.47 22.24 12.82
N TYR A 37 -9.77 22.49 12.87
CA TYR A 37 -10.74 21.47 13.25
C TYR A 37 -10.85 20.35 12.20
N SER A 38 -10.80 20.65 10.91
CA SER A 38 -10.81 19.62 9.84
C SER A 38 -9.64 18.64 9.98
N ILE A 39 -8.45 19.15 10.30
CA ILE A 39 -7.23 18.34 10.49
C ILE A 39 -7.27 17.61 11.83
N LEU A 40 -7.52 18.34 12.92
CA LEU A 40 -7.47 17.77 14.26
C LEU A 40 -8.68 16.89 14.60
N SER A 41 -9.79 16.97 13.87
CA SER A 41 -10.97 16.13 14.14
C SER A 41 -10.85 14.71 13.59
N ASP A 42 -10.01 14.51 12.57
CA ASP A 42 -9.73 13.22 11.95
C ASP A 42 -8.36 12.72 12.44
N GLU A 43 -8.32 11.51 12.99
CA GLU A 43 -7.11 10.94 13.56
C GLU A 43 -6.03 10.69 12.49
N ASN A 44 -6.42 10.35 11.27
CA ASN A 44 -5.48 10.13 10.16
C ASN A 44 -4.90 11.46 9.64
N LYS A 45 -5.74 12.49 9.48
CA LYS A 45 -5.27 13.84 9.06
C LYS A 45 -4.36 14.47 10.12
N ARG A 46 -4.67 14.24 11.40
CA ARG A 46 -3.81 14.67 12.50
C ARG A 46 -2.45 13.96 12.46
N GLY A 47 -2.44 12.65 12.23
CA GLY A 47 -1.20 11.88 12.10
C GLY A 47 -0.29 12.44 10.99
N VAL A 48 -0.86 12.77 9.83
CA VAL A 48 -0.09 13.37 8.73
C VAL A 48 0.43 14.77 9.10
N TYR A 49 -0.39 15.63 9.70
CA TYR A 49 0.07 16.94 10.17
C TYR A 49 1.21 16.83 11.20
N ASP A 50 1.11 15.89 12.14
CA ASP A 50 2.14 15.69 13.18
C ASP A 50 3.45 15.17 12.58
N GLU A 51 3.41 14.43 11.47
CA GLU A 51 4.60 13.90 10.77
C GLU A 51 5.21 14.88 9.76
N THR A 52 4.39 15.59 8.98
CA THR A 52 4.86 16.46 7.88
C THR A 52 4.87 17.95 8.22
N GLY A 53 4.08 18.37 9.21
CA GLY A 53 3.83 19.77 9.54
C GLY A 53 2.97 20.52 8.53
N ASP A 54 2.45 19.83 7.51
CA ASP A 54 1.79 20.46 6.36
C ASP A 54 0.27 20.66 6.58
N VAL A 55 -0.21 21.84 6.21
CA VAL A 55 -1.59 22.29 6.38
C VAL A 55 -2.13 22.56 4.99
N ASP A 56 -3.07 21.73 4.54
CA ASP A 56 -3.74 21.81 3.24
C ASP A 56 -4.28 23.24 3.00
N ASP A 57 -3.52 24.08 2.27
CA ASP A 57 -3.87 25.47 1.96
C ASP A 57 -4.42 25.55 0.53
N ASP A 58 -5.73 25.41 0.42
CA ASP A 58 -6.47 25.26 -0.84
C ASP A 58 -6.68 26.59 -1.59
N GLU A 59 -5.72 27.52 -1.58
CA GLU A 59 -5.92 28.80 -2.31
C GLU A 59 -4.75 29.38 -3.11
N SER A 60 -3.49 28.93 -3.01
CA SER A 60 -2.48 29.54 -3.89
C SER A 60 -1.17 28.78 -4.11
N ASP A 61 -1.12 27.45 -4.05
CA ASP A 61 0.10 26.78 -4.49
C ASP A 61 -0.16 25.39 -5.08
N VAL A 62 -0.27 25.35 -6.40
CA VAL A 62 -0.04 24.13 -7.18
C VAL A 62 1.48 23.92 -7.25
N THR A 63 2.12 23.80 -6.08
CA THR A 63 3.54 23.43 -6.02
C THR A 63 3.68 22.01 -6.56
N ARG A 64 4.62 21.86 -7.50
CA ARG A 64 4.93 20.67 -8.30
C ARG A 64 5.45 19.46 -7.49
N ASP A 65 5.15 19.37 -6.20
CA ASP A 65 5.66 18.32 -5.31
C ASP A 65 4.61 17.81 -4.29
N ARG A 66 3.31 18.02 -4.54
CA ARG A 66 2.27 17.34 -3.76
C ARG A 66 2.39 15.83 -4.05
N ASP A 67 2.80 15.02 -3.09
CA ASP A 67 2.77 13.56 -3.26
C ASP A 67 1.31 13.11 -3.22
N TRP A 68 0.73 12.96 -4.41
CA TRP A 68 -0.63 12.46 -4.58
C TRP A 68 -0.79 11.09 -3.94
N SER A 69 0.28 10.30 -3.80
CA SER A 69 0.24 9.00 -3.11
C SER A 69 -0.16 9.16 -1.66
N ASP A 70 0.34 10.18 -0.96
CA ASP A 70 0.01 10.42 0.44
C ASP A 70 -1.45 10.89 0.60
N TYR A 71 -1.90 11.76 -0.32
CA TYR A 71 -3.30 12.17 -0.40
C TYR A 71 -4.25 10.99 -0.64
N TRP A 72 -3.93 10.10 -1.59
CA TRP A 72 -4.74 8.92 -1.87
C TRP A 72 -4.69 7.88 -0.73
N ARG A 73 -3.55 7.76 -0.03
CA ARG A 73 -3.40 6.91 1.17
C ARG A 73 -4.22 7.42 2.36
N LEU A 74 -4.45 8.72 2.45
CA LEU A 74 -5.34 9.32 3.45
C LEU A 74 -6.82 9.04 3.13
N LEU A 75 -7.19 9.04 1.85
CA LEU A 75 -8.57 8.89 1.43
C LEU A 75 -9.05 7.43 1.47
N PHE A 76 -8.15 6.48 1.17
CA PHE A 76 -8.48 5.06 1.14
C PHE A 76 -7.85 4.31 2.30
N LYS A 77 -8.63 3.45 2.95
CA LYS A 77 -8.10 2.57 4.01
C LYS A 77 -6.93 1.75 3.46
N LYS A 78 -5.86 1.64 4.26
CA LYS A 78 -4.73 0.78 3.93
C LYS A 78 -5.22 -0.67 3.88
N VAL A 79 -5.14 -1.29 2.70
CA VAL A 79 -5.50 -2.70 2.51
C VAL A 79 -4.57 -3.55 3.35
N SER A 80 -5.15 -4.28 4.30
CA SER A 80 -4.45 -5.27 5.13
C SER A 80 -4.54 -6.66 4.51
N VAL A 81 -3.69 -7.57 4.98
CA VAL A 81 -3.77 -9.00 4.61
C VAL A 81 -5.13 -9.59 5.02
N ASP A 82 -5.69 -9.12 6.13
CA ASP A 82 -7.00 -9.57 6.61
C ASP A 82 -8.14 -9.04 5.75
N ASP A 83 -8.03 -7.83 5.20
CA ASP A 83 -8.99 -7.32 4.20
C ASP A 83 -9.01 -8.21 2.96
N ILE A 84 -7.84 -8.66 2.48
CA ILE A 84 -7.72 -9.55 1.31
C ILE A 84 -8.34 -10.92 1.61
N LYS A 85 -8.04 -11.50 2.76
CA LYS A 85 -8.63 -12.79 3.18
C LYS A 85 -10.14 -12.71 3.36
N THR A 86 -10.63 -11.58 3.88
CA THR A 86 -12.07 -11.33 4.04
C THR A 86 -12.73 -11.24 2.67
N PHE A 87 -12.14 -10.47 1.76
CA PHE A 87 -12.62 -10.37 0.38
C PHE A 87 -12.65 -11.73 -0.33
N GLU A 88 -11.57 -12.51 -0.25
CA GLU A 88 -11.52 -13.85 -0.86
C GLU A 88 -12.65 -14.74 -0.36
N LYS A 89 -12.90 -14.72 0.97
CA LYS A 89 -13.96 -15.51 1.58
C LYS A 89 -15.36 -15.07 1.14
N ASP A 90 -15.58 -13.77 1.01
CA ASP A 90 -16.87 -13.20 0.61
C ASP A 90 -17.13 -13.38 -0.89
N TYR A 91 -16.07 -13.39 -1.71
CA TYR A 91 -16.12 -13.62 -3.15
C TYR A 91 -16.35 -15.09 -3.49
N LYS A 92 -15.68 -16.03 -2.81
CA LYS A 92 -15.83 -17.47 -3.09
C LYS A 92 -17.25 -17.95 -2.79
N ASP A 93 -17.79 -18.75 -3.70
CA ASP A 93 -19.17 -19.24 -3.75
C ASP A 93 -20.25 -18.14 -3.82
N SER A 94 -19.86 -16.90 -4.13
CA SER A 94 -20.79 -15.80 -4.32
C SER A 94 -21.47 -15.82 -5.69
N ALA A 95 -22.49 -14.97 -5.85
CA ALA A 95 -23.11 -14.74 -7.16
C ALA A 95 -22.16 -14.04 -8.15
N GLU A 96 -21.23 -13.23 -7.65
CA GLU A 96 -20.24 -12.50 -8.44
C GLU A 96 -19.22 -13.49 -9.04
N GLU A 97 -18.67 -14.38 -8.23
CA GLU A 97 -17.77 -15.43 -8.73
C GLU A 97 -18.47 -16.33 -9.76
N LEU A 98 -19.75 -16.65 -9.58
CA LEU A 98 -20.50 -17.43 -10.56
C LEU A 98 -20.61 -16.72 -11.91
N ASP A 99 -20.80 -15.40 -11.91
CA ASP A 99 -20.90 -14.59 -13.12
C ASP A 99 -19.54 -14.41 -13.80
N ASP A 100 -18.49 -14.17 -13.00
CA ASP A 100 -17.11 -14.11 -13.49
C ASP A 100 -16.66 -15.45 -14.09
N LEU A 101 -16.99 -16.56 -13.43
CA LEU A 101 -16.69 -17.90 -13.93
C LEU A 101 -17.44 -18.19 -15.24
N LYS A 102 -18.68 -17.72 -15.38
CA LYS A 102 -19.43 -17.82 -16.64
C LYS A 102 -18.77 -16.99 -17.74
N SER A 103 -18.40 -15.75 -17.44
CA SER A 103 -17.75 -14.84 -18.38
C SER A 103 -16.41 -15.41 -18.84
N ALA A 104 -15.55 -15.81 -17.90
CA ALA A 104 -14.27 -16.45 -18.19
C ALA A 104 -14.42 -17.75 -19.00
N TYR A 105 -15.47 -18.56 -18.73
CA TYR A 105 -15.74 -19.76 -19.51
C TYR A 105 -16.11 -19.45 -20.97
N LEU A 106 -16.91 -18.41 -21.19
CA LEU A 106 -17.33 -18.00 -22.53
C LEU A 106 -16.19 -17.37 -23.32
N GLU A 107 -15.42 -16.47 -22.69
CA GLU A 107 -14.30 -15.77 -23.32
C GLU A 107 -13.17 -16.72 -23.70
N ASN A 108 -12.92 -17.73 -22.87
CA ASN A 108 -11.85 -18.71 -23.09
C ASN A 108 -12.33 -20.03 -23.71
N GLU A 109 -13.55 -20.06 -24.25
CA GLU A 109 -14.15 -21.23 -24.92
C GLU A 109 -14.01 -22.54 -24.12
N GLY A 110 -14.17 -22.46 -22.80
CA GLY A 110 -14.08 -23.60 -21.88
C GLY A 110 -12.66 -24.13 -21.60
N ASN A 111 -11.60 -23.41 -21.97
CA ASN A 111 -10.25 -23.79 -21.59
C ASN A 111 -9.99 -23.54 -20.10
N MET A 112 -9.90 -24.62 -19.32
CA MET A 112 -9.69 -24.52 -17.87
C MET A 112 -8.34 -23.92 -17.45
N ASP A 113 -7.30 -23.96 -18.31
CA ASP A 113 -6.04 -23.28 -18.01
C ASP A 113 -6.28 -21.77 -17.90
N ASP A 114 -6.90 -21.20 -18.93
CA ASP A 114 -7.13 -19.76 -19.04
C ASP A 114 -8.22 -19.30 -18.06
N ILE A 115 -9.23 -20.13 -17.79
CA ILE A 115 -10.28 -19.80 -16.81
C ILE A 115 -9.68 -19.63 -15.40
N ILE A 116 -8.79 -20.52 -14.98
CA ILE A 116 -8.16 -20.43 -13.65
C ILE A 116 -7.27 -19.18 -13.55
N ASP A 117 -6.59 -18.81 -14.65
CA ASP A 117 -5.76 -17.61 -14.69
C ASP A 117 -6.59 -16.30 -14.77
N THR A 118 -7.85 -16.38 -15.19
CA THR A 118 -8.74 -15.21 -15.37
C THR A 118 -9.58 -14.90 -14.12
N VAL A 119 -10.12 -15.92 -13.45
CA VAL A 119 -11.06 -15.74 -12.33
C VAL A 119 -10.31 -15.25 -11.09
N LEU A 120 -10.87 -14.24 -10.40
CA LEU A 120 -10.27 -13.67 -9.20
C LEU A 120 -10.15 -14.72 -8.09
N CYS A 121 -9.06 -14.66 -7.32
CA CYS A 121 -8.79 -15.55 -6.20
C CYS A 121 -8.82 -17.06 -6.56
N ALA A 122 -8.82 -17.40 -7.85
CA ALA A 122 -8.82 -18.78 -8.30
C ALA A 122 -7.45 -19.41 -8.09
N THR A 123 -7.48 -20.63 -7.59
CA THR A 123 -6.30 -21.48 -7.45
C THR A 123 -6.53 -22.79 -8.16
N ILE A 124 -5.45 -23.56 -8.37
CA ILE A 124 -5.57 -24.90 -8.95
C ILE A 124 -6.46 -25.83 -8.09
N ASP A 125 -6.57 -25.57 -6.79
CA ASP A 125 -7.42 -26.33 -5.88
C ASP A 125 -8.92 -26.08 -6.09
N ASP A 126 -9.29 -24.98 -6.77
CA ASP A 126 -10.68 -24.65 -7.11
C ASP A 126 -11.19 -25.41 -8.35
N GLU A 127 -10.30 -25.99 -9.18
CA GLU A 127 -10.67 -26.67 -10.43
C GLU A 127 -11.81 -27.70 -10.25
N PRO A 128 -11.83 -28.58 -9.21
CA PRO A 128 -12.91 -29.53 -9.01
C PRO A 128 -14.27 -28.86 -8.74
N ARG A 129 -14.26 -27.73 -8.02
CA ARG A 129 -15.46 -26.95 -7.69
C ARG A 129 -15.98 -26.24 -8.94
N PHE A 130 -15.12 -25.55 -9.67
CA PHE A 130 -15.46 -24.90 -10.95
C PHE A 130 -16.00 -25.91 -11.96
N THR A 131 -15.34 -27.06 -12.12
CA THR A 131 -15.80 -28.13 -13.00
C THR A 131 -17.22 -28.58 -12.65
N LYS A 132 -17.54 -28.71 -11.36
CA LYS A 132 -18.88 -29.09 -10.89
C LYS A 132 -19.93 -28.04 -11.22
N ILE A 133 -19.61 -26.76 -11.00
CA ILE A 133 -20.48 -25.62 -11.31
C ILE A 133 -20.76 -25.56 -12.82
N LEU A 134 -19.71 -25.53 -13.64
CA LEU A 134 -19.81 -25.45 -15.10
C LEU A 134 -20.59 -26.61 -15.70
N LYS A 135 -20.35 -27.85 -15.24
CA LYS A 135 -21.17 -29.01 -15.64
C LYS A 135 -22.64 -28.85 -15.29
N GLY A 136 -22.93 -28.25 -14.13
CA GLY A 136 -24.30 -27.90 -13.72
C GLY A 136 -24.95 -26.90 -14.67
N LEU A 137 -24.23 -25.87 -15.06
CA LEU A 137 -24.70 -24.82 -15.99
C LEU A 137 -24.92 -25.36 -17.41
N ILE A 138 -24.01 -26.20 -17.92
CA ILE A 138 -24.15 -26.88 -19.21
C ILE A 138 -25.40 -27.77 -19.20
N LYS A 139 -25.61 -28.54 -18.12
CA LYS A 139 -26.80 -29.39 -17.98
C LYS A 139 -28.10 -28.59 -17.98
N LYS A 140 -28.09 -27.39 -17.38
CA LYS A 140 -29.21 -26.45 -17.41
C LYS A 140 -29.35 -25.69 -18.73
N LYS A 141 -28.40 -25.85 -19.66
CA LYS A 141 -28.30 -25.10 -20.93
C LYS A 141 -28.17 -23.58 -20.74
N GLU A 142 -27.58 -23.15 -19.63
CA GLU A 142 -27.28 -21.73 -19.38
C GLU A 142 -26.01 -21.28 -20.13
N ILE A 143 -25.08 -22.20 -20.38
CA ILE A 143 -23.85 -21.98 -21.14
C ILE A 143 -23.67 -23.11 -22.18
N PRO A 144 -22.99 -22.85 -23.32
CA PRO A 144 -22.68 -23.88 -24.30
C PRO A 144 -21.69 -24.91 -23.76
N ASP A 145 -21.67 -26.11 -24.35
CA ASP A 145 -20.63 -27.11 -24.07
C ASP A 145 -19.49 -26.98 -25.08
N PHE A 146 -18.37 -26.42 -24.65
CA PHE A 146 -17.18 -26.34 -25.48
C PHE A 146 -16.35 -27.63 -25.44
N PRO A 147 -15.85 -28.11 -26.59
CA PRO A 147 -15.01 -29.31 -26.65
C PRO A 147 -13.74 -29.25 -25.80
N ALA A 148 -13.16 -28.05 -25.63
CA ALA A 148 -11.97 -27.85 -24.79
C ALA A 148 -12.22 -28.23 -23.33
N PHE A 149 -13.47 -28.05 -22.85
CA PHE A 149 -13.90 -28.43 -21.50
C PHE A 149 -14.31 -29.91 -21.43
N SER A 150 -15.24 -30.35 -22.28
CA SER A 150 -15.85 -31.68 -22.16
C SER A 150 -14.93 -32.82 -22.60
N LYS A 151 -14.02 -32.58 -23.55
CA LYS A 151 -13.09 -33.59 -24.08
C LYS A 151 -11.69 -33.48 -23.49
N GLU A 152 -11.53 -32.74 -22.40
CA GLU A 152 -10.23 -32.57 -21.76
C GLU A 152 -9.67 -33.90 -21.23
N GLY A 153 -8.46 -34.24 -21.68
CA GLY A 153 -7.78 -35.45 -21.24
C GLY A 153 -7.18 -35.32 -19.83
N LYS A 154 -7.15 -36.43 -19.08
CA LYS A 154 -6.51 -36.52 -17.74
C LYS A 154 -5.05 -36.04 -17.76
N SER A 155 -4.33 -36.30 -18.85
CA SER A 155 -2.93 -35.86 -19.00
C SER A 155 -2.81 -34.33 -18.94
N LYS A 156 -3.73 -33.60 -19.60
CA LYS A 156 -3.74 -32.13 -19.61
C LYS A 156 -4.01 -31.57 -18.21
N LYS A 157 -5.03 -32.10 -17.51
CA LYS A 157 -5.34 -31.74 -16.11
C LYS A 157 -4.13 -31.96 -15.18
N ASN A 158 -3.49 -33.12 -15.29
CA ASN A 158 -2.29 -33.43 -14.50
C ASN A 158 -1.09 -32.55 -14.88
N ALA A 159 -0.98 -32.13 -16.14
CA ALA A 159 0.05 -31.20 -16.57
C ALA A 159 -0.18 -29.80 -15.98
N ARG A 160 -1.43 -29.30 -16.00
CA ARG A 160 -1.82 -28.06 -15.32
C ARG A 160 -1.46 -28.08 -13.83
N LYS A 161 -1.89 -29.13 -13.12
CA LYS A 161 -1.58 -29.31 -11.69
C LYS A 161 -0.08 -29.25 -11.40
N ARG A 162 0.72 -29.99 -12.17
CA ARG A 162 2.18 -29.99 -12.05
C ARG A 162 2.81 -28.64 -12.35
N LYS A 163 2.27 -27.89 -13.31
CA LYS A 163 2.76 -26.54 -13.65
C LYS A 163 2.58 -25.59 -12.45
N HIS A 164 1.39 -25.52 -11.86
CA HIS A 164 1.14 -24.66 -10.69
C HIS A 164 1.92 -25.11 -9.46
N GLU A 165 2.08 -26.42 -9.24
CA GLU A 165 2.92 -26.95 -8.15
C GLU A 165 4.38 -26.52 -8.32
N ALA A 166 4.94 -26.64 -9.52
CA ALA A 166 6.31 -26.20 -9.80
C ALA A 166 6.50 -24.68 -9.65
N GLU A 167 5.54 -23.87 -10.12
CA GLU A 167 5.55 -22.42 -9.94
C GLU A 167 5.46 -22.01 -8.46
N ALA A 168 4.64 -22.71 -7.67
CA ALA A 168 4.55 -22.49 -6.23
C ALA A 168 5.86 -22.84 -5.50
N GLU A 169 6.50 -23.95 -5.86
CA GLU A 169 7.82 -24.33 -5.34
C GLU A 169 8.90 -23.30 -5.71
N GLU A 170 8.90 -22.81 -6.95
CA GLU A 170 9.83 -21.76 -7.40
C GLU A 170 9.61 -20.46 -6.63
N ALA A 171 8.35 -20.04 -6.45
CA ALA A 171 7.99 -18.85 -5.68
C ALA A 171 8.44 -18.98 -4.21
N GLU A 172 8.28 -20.14 -3.58
CA GLU A 172 8.78 -20.40 -2.23
C GLU A 172 10.31 -20.35 -2.15
N LEU A 173 11.00 -20.93 -3.12
CA LEU A 173 12.47 -20.91 -3.17
C LEU A 173 12.97 -19.48 -3.33
N GLU A 174 12.35 -18.69 -4.19
CA GLU A 174 12.73 -17.29 -4.38
C GLU A 174 12.42 -16.44 -3.15
N ALA A 175 11.26 -16.65 -2.51
CA ALA A 175 10.95 -16.02 -1.22
C ALA A 175 12.02 -16.36 -0.16
N LYS A 176 12.46 -17.62 -0.07
CA LYS A 176 13.55 -18.05 0.83
C LYS A 176 14.88 -17.37 0.47
N LYS A 177 15.24 -17.27 -0.81
CA LYS A 177 16.45 -16.55 -1.26
C LYS A 177 16.42 -15.07 -0.92
N LEU A 178 15.26 -14.44 -1.08
CA LEU A 178 15.04 -13.05 -0.70
C LEU A 178 15.03 -12.86 0.82
N GLY A 179 14.93 -13.93 1.61
CA GLY A 179 14.82 -13.86 3.07
C GLY A 179 13.43 -13.48 3.55
N LEU A 180 12.41 -13.66 2.70
CA LEU A 180 11.00 -13.36 2.96
C LEU A 180 10.30 -14.50 3.72
N ASN A 181 10.92 -14.96 4.81
CA ASN A 181 10.58 -16.25 5.43
C ASN A 181 9.49 -16.14 6.52
N GLY A 182 8.85 -14.97 6.67
CA GLY A 182 7.86 -14.70 7.71
C GLY A 182 7.32 -13.27 7.71
N GLU A 183 6.33 -12.99 8.56
CA GLU A 183 5.79 -11.63 8.74
C GLU A 183 6.89 -10.65 9.17
N GLY A 184 6.94 -9.48 8.53
CA GLY A 184 7.96 -8.47 8.83
C GLY A 184 9.31 -8.68 8.13
N SER A 185 9.48 -9.76 7.36
CA SER A 185 10.75 -10.08 6.68
C SER A 185 11.18 -9.03 5.65
N LEU A 186 10.24 -8.47 4.88
CA LEU A 186 10.52 -7.37 3.95
C LEU A 186 10.94 -6.11 4.69
N GLN A 187 10.24 -5.76 5.78
CA GLN A 187 10.57 -4.64 6.64
C GLN A 187 11.97 -4.84 7.24
N ALA A 188 12.31 -6.04 7.69
CA ALA A 188 13.62 -6.39 8.21
C ALA A 188 14.73 -6.26 7.15
N LEU A 189 14.46 -6.65 5.89
CA LEU A 189 15.40 -6.46 4.77
C LEU A 189 15.62 -4.98 4.43
N ILE A 190 14.56 -4.18 4.45
CA ILE A 190 14.65 -2.72 4.23
C ILE A 190 15.48 -2.08 5.34
N LEU A 191 15.21 -2.44 6.60
CA LEU A 191 15.95 -1.94 7.75
C LEU A 191 17.44 -2.34 7.67
N LYS A 192 17.71 -3.60 7.32
CA LYS A 192 19.08 -4.12 7.12
C LYS A 192 19.80 -3.38 5.99
N LYS A 193 19.12 -3.09 4.87
CA LYS A 193 19.68 -2.29 3.78
C LYS A 193 19.99 -0.87 4.23
N GLN A 194 19.09 -0.21 4.97
CA GLN A 194 19.34 1.14 5.52
C GLN A 194 20.52 1.15 6.48
N GLN A 195 20.62 0.18 7.39
CA GLN A 195 21.76 0.03 8.30
C GLN A 195 23.07 -0.20 7.54
N SER A 196 23.07 -1.06 6.52
CA SER A 196 24.28 -1.29 5.71
C SER A 196 24.74 -0.05 4.95
N ARG A 197 23.79 0.77 4.46
CA ARG A 197 24.10 2.07 3.84
C ARG A 197 24.64 3.07 4.86
N GLY A 198 24.09 3.09 6.08
CA GLY A 198 24.59 3.91 7.18
C GLY A 198 26.02 3.54 7.56
N ALA A 199 26.31 2.25 7.77
CA ALA A 199 27.65 1.77 8.09
C ALA A 199 28.67 2.08 6.99
N ALA A 200 28.29 1.97 5.72
CA ALA A 200 29.15 2.36 4.60
C ALA A 200 29.41 3.88 4.55
N ALA A 201 28.43 4.71 4.94
CA ALA A 201 28.59 6.15 5.05
C ALA A 201 29.51 6.51 6.23
N ASP A 202 29.35 5.86 7.39
CA ASP A 202 30.20 6.06 8.56
C ASP A 202 31.66 5.68 8.29
N ASP A 203 31.89 4.58 7.57
CA ASP A 203 33.23 4.18 7.12
C ASP A 203 33.83 5.21 6.14
N PHE A 204 33.02 5.69 5.18
CA PHE A 204 33.44 6.76 4.27
C PHE A 204 33.81 8.06 5.00
N PHE A 205 33.00 8.50 5.97
CA PHE A 205 33.28 9.68 6.77
C PHE A 205 34.50 9.48 7.69
N SER A 206 34.69 8.30 8.25
CA SER A 206 35.88 7.95 9.05
C SER A 206 37.16 8.02 8.21
N GLN A 207 37.11 7.53 6.96
CA GLN A 207 38.23 7.64 6.02
C GLN A 207 38.53 9.10 5.63
N LEU A 208 37.48 9.93 5.45
CA LEU A 208 37.65 11.36 5.23
C LEU A 208 38.24 12.06 6.46
N GLU A 209 37.73 11.77 7.65
CA GLU A 209 38.25 12.32 8.89
C GLU A 209 39.73 11.98 9.08
N ALA A 210 40.14 10.73 8.89
CA ALA A 210 41.54 10.32 8.98
C ALA A 210 42.44 11.03 7.94
N LYS A 211 41.91 11.33 6.75
CA LYS A 211 42.65 12.00 5.67
C LYS A 211 42.84 13.50 5.92
N TYR A 212 41.84 14.17 6.50
CA TYR A 212 41.82 15.62 6.65
C TYR A 212 42.11 16.10 8.09
N SER A 213 42.01 15.24 9.11
CA SER A 213 42.36 15.54 10.51
C SER A 213 43.82 15.19 10.85
N LYS A 214 44.79 15.69 10.09
CA LYS A 214 46.17 15.72 10.63
C LYS A 214 46.23 16.82 11.71
N PRO A 215 46.78 16.56 12.92
CA PRO A 215 46.99 17.63 13.88
C PRO A 215 48.02 18.60 13.31
N GLN A 216 47.69 19.89 13.24
CA GLN A 216 48.68 20.95 13.10
C GLN A 216 49.67 20.81 14.26
N LYS A 217 50.84 20.20 14.02
CA LYS A 217 51.99 20.31 14.93
C LYS A 217 52.47 21.76 14.88
N GLY A 218 51.92 22.57 15.78
CA GLY A 218 52.41 23.90 16.08
C GLY A 218 53.77 23.88 16.79
N GLY A 219 54.51 24.97 16.60
CA GLY A 219 55.49 25.47 17.57
C GLY A 219 56.91 24.95 17.45
N GLY A 220 57.73 25.59 16.61
CA GLY A 220 59.18 25.45 16.62
C GLY A 220 59.79 25.85 17.97
N LYS A 221 60.55 24.93 18.57
CA LYS A 221 61.34 25.19 19.78
C LYS A 221 62.74 25.64 19.36
N ARG A 222 63.01 26.96 19.38
CA ARG A 222 64.35 27.54 19.27
C ARG A 222 65.22 27.02 20.41
N LYS A 223 66.28 26.25 20.10
CA LYS A 223 67.36 25.95 21.06
C LYS A 223 68.37 27.11 21.07
N GLY A 224 68.49 27.75 22.23
CA GLY A 224 69.53 28.73 22.52
C GLY A 224 70.92 28.10 22.53
N LYS A 225 71.87 28.81 21.93
CA LYS A 225 73.30 28.49 21.84
C LYS A 225 73.96 28.84 23.18
N LYS A 226 74.72 27.90 23.75
CA LYS A 226 75.76 28.16 24.74
C LYS A 226 77.05 27.61 24.17
#